data_AF-X1PWK1-F1
#
_entry.id   AF-X1PWK1-F1
#
_cell.length_a   1.000
_cell.length_b   1.000
_cell.length_c   1.000
_cell.angle_alpha   90.00
_cell.angle_beta   90.00
_cell.angle_gamma   90.00
#
_symmetry.space_group_name_H-M   'P 1'
#
loop_
_entity.id
_entity.type
_entity.pdbx_description
1 polymer ?
#
loop_
_entity_poly.entity_id
_entity_poly.type
_entity_poly.pdbx_seq_one_letter_code
_entity_poly.pdbx_strand_id
1 'polypeptide(L)'
;MENRVKNRVTEDPFLPMVNGYGKLYGKRYGKLGVIYRANYMAKAIHKPPARVRYEKSHPTVSCRLDKDSHDLLQQRLEDLGGVSFADFVKDSLGLLQLKMPDIEEIKETAWGEGYDQAEKDYQIWYYCAVCRNRIDVVPNSDSHKAIIDYMEEHRWGHASCHEH
;
A
#
# COMPACT_ATOMS: atom_id res chain seq x y z
N MET A 1 67.13 0.33 20.52
CA MET A 1 66.12 -0.58 19.93
C MET A 1 64.75 0.04 20.19
N GLU A 2 64.47 1.24 19.66
CA GLU A 2 63.92 1.44 18.31
C GLU A 2 62.80 0.46 17.98
N ASN A 3 61.56 0.86 18.26
CA ASN A 3 60.39 0.36 17.55
C ASN A 3 59.41 1.51 17.30
N ARG A 4 59.69 2.21 16.20
CA ARG A 4 58.83 3.18 15.54
C ARG A 4 57.73 2.38 14.82
N VAL A 5 56.56 2.28 15.43
CA VAL A 5 55.37 1.67 14.79
C VAL A 5 55.01 2.52 13.57
N LYS A 6 55.34 2.00 12.38
CA LYS A 6 54.96 2.59 11.10
C LYS A 6 53.49 2.26 10.85
N ASN A 7 52.60 3.22 11.11
CA ASN A 7 51.25 3.20 10.58
C ASN A 7 51.33 3.26 9.05
N ARG A 8 51.12 2.11 8.40
CA ARG A 8 50.99 2.01 6.96
C ARG A 8 49.49 2.06 6.67
N VAL A 9 48.96 3.27 6.49
CA VAL A 9 47.63 3.47 5.91
C VAL A 9 47.75 3.02 4.46
N THR A 10 47.24 1.82 4.16
CA THR A 10 46.96 1.40 2.80
C THR A 10 45.72 2.17 2.37
N GLU A 11 45.94 3.31 1.73
CA GLU A 11 44.88 4.01 1.01
C GLU A 11 44.47 3.11 -0.16
N ASP A 12 43.30 2.48 -0.03
CA ASP A 12 42.64 1.81 -1.14
C ASP A 12 42.40 2.81 -2.28
N PRO A 13 42.71 2.44 -3.52
CA PRO A 13 42.60 3.33 -4.66
C PRO A 13 41.12 3.63 -4.93
N PHE A 14 40.73 4.87 -4.63
CA PHE A 14 39.46 5.49 -4.97
C PHE A 14 39.15 5.26 -6.46
N LEU A 15 38.31 4.27 -6.76
CA LEU A 15 37.79 4.00 -8.10
C LEU A 15 36.96 5.22 -8.55
N PRO A 16 37.31 5.92 -9.65
CA PRO A 16 36.46 6.98 -10.16
C PRO A 16 35.23 6.36 -10.83
N MET A 17 34.07 6.49 -10.17
CA MET A 17 32.79 6.30 -10.82
C MET A 17 32.65 7.30 -11.97
N VAL A 18 32.29 6.78 -13.14
CA VAL A 18 32.11 7.54 -14.37
C VAL A 18 30.85 8.40 -14.25
N ASN A 19 30.99 9.58 -13.65
CA ASN A 19 30.01 10.64 -13.78
C ASN A 19 30.32 11.41 -15.08
N GLY A 20 29.31 11.49 -15.95
CA GLY A 20 29.35 12.25 -17.20
C GLY A 20 29.51 13.74 -16.95
N TYR A 21 30.72 14.20 -16.66
CA TYR A 21 31.14 15.59 -16.76
C TYR A 21 32.59 15.62 -17.25
N GLY A 22 32.82 16.45 -18.27
CA GLY A 22 34.08 16.53 -19.01
C GLY A 22 35.30 16.76 -18.12
N LYS A 23 36.36 16.00 -18.44
CA LYS A 23 37.72 16.08 -17.89
C LYS A 23 38.19 17.51 -17.60
N LEU A 24 38.72 17.68 -16.39
CA LEU A 24 39.62 18.76 -15.96
C LEU A 24 40.98 18.60 -16.65
N TYR A 25 41.48 19.65 -17.32
CA TYR A 25 42.91 19.88 -17.47
C TYR A 25 43.20 21.38 -17.54
N GLY A 26 44.15 21.85 -16.71
CA GLY A 26 44.69 23.20 -16.80
C GLY A 26 45.77 23.49 -15.77
N LYS A 27 47.04 23.33 -16.15
CA LYS A 27 48.17 24.00 -15.48
C LYS A 27 47.99 25.51 -15.62
N ARG A 28 48.16 26.27 -14.54
CA ARG A 28 48.34 27.73 -14.61
C ARG A 28 49.78 28.09 -14.26
N TYR A 29 50.58 28.39 -15.28
CA TYR A 29 51.59 29.43 -15.19
C TYR A 29 51.20 30.54 -16.16
N GLY A 30 51.25 31.78 -15.67
CA GLY A 30 50.52 32.93 -16.19
C GLY A 30 50.80 33.31 -17.64
N LYS A 31 49.72 33.61 -18.36
CA LYS A 31 49.61 34.70 -19.34
C LYS A 31 48.12 34.88 -19.67
N LEU A 32 47.63 36.11 -19.62
CA LEU A 32 46.29 36.44 -20.09
C LEU A 32 46.21 36.13 -21.59
N GLY A 33 45.43 35.12 -21.96
CA GLY A 33 45.07 34.80 -23.33
C GLY A 33 43.55 34.64 -23.42
N VAL A 34 42.92 35.37 -24.33
CA VAL A 34 41.48 35.35 -24.60
C VAL A 34 41.06 33.92 -24.99
N ILE A 35 40.18 33.31 -24.19
CA ILE A 35 39.68 31.96 -24.45
C ILE A 35 38.46 32.08 -25.38
N TYR A 36 38.62 31.77 -26.66
CA TYR A 36 37.49 31.65 -27.58
C TYR A 36 36.61 30.47 -27.15
N ARG A 37 35.36 30.74 -26.73
CA ARG A 37 34.33 29.72 -26.52
C ARG A 37 33.94 29.14 -27.89
N ALA A 38 34.50 27.99 -28.24
CA ALA A 38 33.97 27.19 -29.35
C ALA A 38 32.57 26.69 -28.96
N ASN A 39 31.54 27.17 -29.64
CA ASN A 39 30.19 26.64 -29.53
C ASN A 39 30.17 25.21 -30.09
N TYR A 40 30.37 24.23 -29.22
CA TYR A 40 30.21 22.82 -29.57
C TYR A 40 28.70 22.54 -29.78
N MET A 41 28.23 22.69 -31.02
CA MET A 41 26.90 22.20 -31.40
C MET A 41 26.94 20.68 -31.37
N ALA A 42 26.45 20.10 -30.27
CA ALA A 42 26.21 18.67 -30.18
C ALA A 42 25.31 18.25 -31.35
N LYS A 43 25.79 17.34 -32.21
CA LYS A 43 24.99 16.80 -33.31
C LYS A 43 23.73 16.15 -32.73
N ALA A 44 22.57 16.54 -33.24
CA ALA A 44 21.32 15.88 -32.90
C ALA A 44 21.42 14.38 -33.21
N ILE A 45 21.17 13.54 -32.22
CA ILE A 45 21.22 12.09 -32.36
C ILE A 45 20.13 11.69 -33.37
N HIS A 46 20.53 11.12 -34.51
CA HIS A 46 19.59 10.65 -35.53
C HIS A 46 18.72 9.53 -34.97
N LYS A 47 17.41 9.78 -34.87
CA LYS A 47 16.43 8.77 -34.45
C LYS A 47 16.01 7.92 -35.66
N PRO A 48 16.04 6.58 -35.56
CA PRO A 48 15.54 5.71 -36.63
C PRO A 48 14.06 6.00 -36.97
N PRO A 49 13.63 5.88 -38.24
CA PRO A 49 12.25 6.18 -38.66
C PRO A 49 11.18 5.36 -37.94
N ALA A 50 11.50 4.13 -37.54
CA ALA A 50 10.61 3.29 -36.74
C ALA A 50 10.35 3.90 -35.35
N ARG A 51 11.38 4.44 -34.70
CA ARG A 51 11.29 5.10 -33.39
C ARG A 51 10.44 6.36 -33.47
N VAL A 52 10.62 7.15 -34.53
CA VAL A 52 9.80 8.36 -34.77
C VAL A 52 8.32 8.00 -34.95
N ARG A 53 8.01 6.94 -35.72
CA ARG A 53 6.63 6.46 -35.89
C ARG A 53 6.01 6.01 -34.56
N TYR A 54 6.77 5.28 -33.74
CA TYR A 54 6.31 4.80 -32.44
C TYR A 54 6.03 5.94 -31.45
N GLU A 55 6.97 6.89 -31.31
CA GLU A 55 6.81 8.05 -30.42
C GLU A 55 5.60 8.91 -30.84
N LYS A 56 5.28 8.97 -32.14
CA LYS A 56 4.10 9.69 -32.65
C LYS A 56 2.78 9.00 -32.31
N SER A 57 2.72 7.67 -32.34
CA SER A 57 1.51 6.91 -31.98
C SER A 57 1.37 6.67 -30.48
N HIS A 58 2.45 6.80 -29.71
CA HIS A 58 2.48 6.59 -28.25
C HIS A 58 3.15 7.80 -27.56
N PRO A 59 2.49 8.97 -27.54
CA PRO A 59 3.05 10.15 -26.90
C PRO A 59 3.29 9.89 -25.40
N THR A 60 4.49 10.19 -24.92
CA THR A 60 4.83 10.08 -23.51
C THR A 60 4.38 11.34 -22.77
N VAL A 61 3.54 11.16 -21.76
CA VAL A 61 3.18 12.21 -20.79
C VAL A 61 3.93 11.92 -19.50
N SER A 62 4.66 12.90 -18.99
CA SER A 62 5.30 12.83 -17.68
C SER A 62 4.92 14.07 -16.86
N CYS A 63 4.52 13.86 -15.61
CA CYS A 63 4.27 14.93 -14.64
C CYS A 63 5.31 14.84 -13.52
N ARG A 64 5.71 16.00 -12.99
CA ARG A 64 6.50 16.06 -11.76
C ARG A 64 5.55 16.27 -10.61
N LEU A 65 5.61 15.39 -9.62
CA LEU A 65 4.86 15.48 -8.39
C LEU A 65 5.81 15.89 -7.26
N ASP A 66 5.30 16.61 -6.28
CA ASP A 66 5.93 16.66 -4.97
C ASP A 66 5.92 15.27 -4.31
N LYS A 67 6.78 15.09 -3.31
CA LYS A 67 6.96 13.79 -2.68
C LYS A 67 5.68 13.29 -2.02
N ASP A 68 4.95 14.17 -1.35
CA ASP A 68 3.74 13.81 -0.60
C ASP A 68 2.64 13.32 -1.56
N SER A 69 2.46 14.02 -2.69
CA SER A 69 1.52 13.60 -3.74
C SER A 69 1.92 12.30 -4.42
N HIS A 70 3.22 12.07 -4.63
CA HIS A 70 3.71 10.79 -5.17
C HIS A 70 3.44 9.63 -4.19
N ASP A 71 3.72 9.82 -2.91
CA ASP A 71 3.53 8.80 -1.88
C ASP A 71 2.05 8.47 -1.69
N LEU A 72 1.17 9.49 -1.71
CA LEU A 72 -0.28 9.30 -1.66
C LEU A 72 -0.82 8.55 -2.89
N LEU A 73 -0.31 8.87 -4.08
CA LEU A 73 -0.63 8.15 -5.31
C LEU A 73 -0.20 6.68 -5.22
N GLN A 74 1.01 6.41 -4.72
CA GLN A 74 1.52 5.06 -4.59
C GLN A 74 0.66 4.23 -3.62
N GLN A 75 0.33 4.78 -2.44
CA GLN A 75 -0.56 4.13 -1.48
C GLN A 75 -1.90 3.77 -2.11
N ARG A 76 -2.49 4.71 -2.86
CA ARG A 76 -3.79 4.47 -3.51
C ARG A 76 -3.74 3.35 -4.54
N LEU A 77 -2.63 3.21 -5.28
CA LEU A 77 -2.44 2.13 -6.25
C LEU A 77 -2.28 0.77 -5.56
N GLU A 78 -1.63 0.74 -4.40
CA GLU A 78 -1.49 -0.46 -3.56
C GLU A 78 -2.86 -0.90 -3.00
N ASP A 79 -3.64 0.03 -2.45
CA ASP A 79 -5.00 -0.23 -1.91
C ASP A 79 -5.95 -0.84 -2.96
N LEU A 80 -5.79 -0.44 -4.22
CA LEU A 80 -6.59 -0.95 -5.35
C LEU A 80 -6.14 -2.35 -5.82
N GLY A 81 -5.24 -3.01 -5.09
CA GLY A 81 -4.72 -4.35 -5.41
C GLY A 81 -3.42 -4.32 -6.22
N GLY A 82 -2.62 -3.25 -6.11
CA GLY A 82 -1.32 -3.13 -6.79
C GLY A 82 -1.45 -2.80 -8.28
N VAL A 83 -2.40 -1.93 -8.64
CA VAL A 83 -2.66 -1.54 -10.03
C VAL A 83 -1.51 -0.68 -10.58
N SER A 84 -1.15 -0.88 -11.85
CA SER A 84 -0.15 -0.03 -12.49
C SER A 84 -0.70 1.39 -12.73
N PHE A 85 0.14 2.42 -12.60
CA PHE A 85 -0.29 3.80 -12.90
C PHE A 85 -0.87 3.95 -14.31
N ALA A 86 -0.33 3.21 -15.29
CA ALA A 86 -0.84 3.24 -16.66
C ALA A 86 -2.27 2.70 -16.75
N ASP A 87 -2.58 1.65 -16.01
CA ASP A 87 -3.92 1.06 -16.02
C ASP A 87 -4.90 1.90 -15.20
N PHE A 88 -4.45 2.52 -14.11
CA PHE A 88 -5.22 3.55 -13.39
C PHE A 88 -5.61 4.73 -14.29
N VAL A 89 -4.66 5.25 -15.08
CA VAL A 89 -4.95 6.34 -16.03
C VAL A 89 -5.93 5.89 -17.11
N LYS A 90 -5.74 4.70 -17.70
CA LYS A 90 -6.69 4.15 -18.69
C LYS A 90 -8.08 3.94 -18.10
N ASP A 91 -8.17 3.52 -16.85
CA ASP A 91 -9.42 3.34 -16.12
C ASP A 91 -10.14 4.66 -15.89
N SER A 92 -9.42 5.69 -15.43
CA SER A 92 -9.98 7.05 -15.31
C SER A 92 -10.49 7.64 -16.63
N LEU A 93 -9.96 7.18 -17.76
CA LEU A 93 -10.40 7.55 -19.11
C LEU A 93 -11.53 6.65 -19.65
N GLY A 94 -11.98 5.67 -18.87
CA GLY A 94 -13.00 4.69 -19.24
C GLY A 94 -12.56 3.69 -20.31
N LEU A 95 -11.25 3.57 -20.56
CA LEU A 95 -10.67 2.67 -21.56
C LEU A 95 -10.42 1.26 -21.03
N LEU A 96 -10.32 1.14 -19.70
CA LEU A 96 -10.32 -0.12 -18.96
C LEU A 96 -11.39 0.00 -17.88
N GLN A 97 -12.08 -1.09 -17.58
CA GLN A 97 -12.84 -1.22 -16.34
C GLN A 97 -11.97 -2.07 -15.43
N LEU A 98 -11.20 -1.43 -14.56
CA LEU A 98 -10.59 -2.15 -13.44
C LEU A 98 -11.75 -2.75 -12.65
N LYS A 99 -11.68 -4.06 -12.39
CA LYS A 99 -12.56 -4.71 -11.42
C LYS A 99 -12.14 -4.19 -10.05
N MET A 100 -12.50 -2.95 -9.74
CA MET A 100 -12.57 -2.51 -8.36
C MET A 100 -13.49 -3.51 -7.69
N PRO A 101 -13.04 -4.20 -6.64
CA PRO A 101 -13.91 -5.16 -5.98
C PRO A 101 -15.11 -4.38 -5.47
N ASP A 102 -16.29 -4.90 -5.78
CA ASP A 102 -17.54 -4.27 -5.38
C ASP A 102 -17.57 -4.20 -3.86
N ILE A 103 -17.50 -2.97 -3.35
CA ILE A 103 -17.40 -2.70 -1.91
C ILE A 103 -18.65 -3.24 -1.20
N GLU A 104 -19.79 -3.32 -1.91
CA GLU A 104 -21.03 -3.89 -1.39
C GLU A 104 -20.91 -5.41 -1.22
N GLU A 105 -20.39 -6.11 -2.23
CA GLU A 105 -20.23 -7.58 -2.20
C GLU A 105 -19.26 -8.04 -1.08
N ILE A 106 -18.16 -7.31 -0.85
CA ILE A 106 -17.22 -7.58 0.25
C ILE A 106 -17.88 -7.32 1.62
N LYS A 107 -18.69 -6.26 1.74
CA LYS A 107 -19.36 -5.94 3.01
C LYS A 107 -20.42 -6.97 3.38
N GLU A 108 -21.19 -7.43 2.40
CA GLU A 108 -22.23 -8.43 2.62
C GLU A 108 -21.64 -9.78 3.05
N THR A 109 -20.58 -10.23 2.39
CA THR A 109 -19.90 -11.49 2.76
C THR A 109 -19.28 -11.41 4.17
N ALA A 110 -18.56 -10.33 4.48
CA ALA A 110 -17.96 -10.15 5.80
C ALA A 110 -19.01 -10.02 6.93
N TRP A 111 -20.15 -9.37 6.65
CA TRP A 111 -21.25 -9.28 7.62
C TRP A 111 -21.89 -10.63 7.87
N GLY A 112 -22.17 -11.39 6.80
CA GLY A 112 -22.78 -12.73 6.90
C GLY A 112 -21.92 -13.69 7.73
N GLU A 113 -20.63 -13.76 7.44
CA GLU A 113 -19.69 -14.64 8.17
C GLU A 113 -19.59 -14.28 9.66
N GLY A 114 -19.53 -12.98 9.98
CA GLY A 114 -19.50 -12.51 11.36
C GLY A 114 -20.79 -12.81 12.13
N TYR A 115 -21.93 -12.66 11.46
CA TYR A 115 -23.25 -12.95 12.03
C TYR A 115 -23.43 -14.45 12.29
N ASP A 116 -23.09 -15.30 11.32
CA ASP A 116 -23.19 -16.77 11.46
C ASP A 116 -22.27 -17.30 12.57
N GLN A 117 -21.08 -16.71 12.71
CA GLN A 117 -20.17 -17.07 13.78
C GLN A 117 -20.71 -16.66 15.16
N ALA A 118 -21.26 -15.44 15.26
CA ALA A 118 -21.88 -14.97 16.50
C ALA A 118 -23.10 -15.82 16.89
N GLU A 119 -23.90 -16.25 15.91
CA GLU A 119 -25.02 -17.15 16.16
C GLU A 119 -24.54 -18.50 16.71
N LYS A 120 -23.49 -19.10 16.15
CA LYS A 120 -22.95 -20.38 16.69
C LYS A 120 -22.40 -20.28 18.10
N ASP A 121 -21.71 -19.18 18.41
CA ASP A 121 -20.98 -19.04 19.67
C ASP A 121 -21.86 -18.54 20.83
N TYR A 122 -22.88 -17.73 20.53
CA TYR A 122 -23.65 -17.00 21.54
C TYR A 122 -25.17 -17.26 21.51
N GLN A 123 -25.71 -17.98 20.53
CA GLN A 123 -27.14 -18.26 20.48
C GLN A 123 -27.57 -19.16 21.64
N ILE A 124 -28.56 -18.69 22.39
CA ILE A 124 -29.20 -19.46 23.46
C ILE A 124 -30.26 -20.36 22.82
N TRP A 125 -30.22 -21.66 23.14
CA TRP A 125 -31.17 -22.64 22.61
C TRP A 125 -31.49 -23.71 23.67
N TYR A 126 -32.65 -24.36 23.53
CA TYR A 126 -33.06 -25.48 24.37
C TYR A 126 -33.86 -26.51 23.58
N TYR A 127 -34.06 -27.71 24.13
CA TYR A 127 -34.86 -28.74 23.47
C TYR A 127 -36.33 -28.69 23.92
N CYS A 128 -37.24 -28.85 22.97
CA CYS A 128 -38.66 -29.03 23.27
C CYS A 128 -38.87 -30.27 24.15
N ALA A 129 -39.54 -30.12 25.29
CA ALA A 129 -39.83 -31.24 26.18
C ALA A 129 -40.73 -32.33 25.55
N VAL A 130 -41.52 -31.97 24.54
CA VAL A 130 -42.48 -32.87 23.88
C VAL A 130 -41.82 -33.60 22.71
N CYS A 131 -41.31 -32.86 21.72
CA CYS A 131 -40.80 -33.44 20.47
C CYS A 131 -39.27 -33.57 20.42
N ARG A 132 -38.54 -33.02 21.40
CA ARG A 132 -37.07 -32.97 21.48
C ARG A 132 -36.36 -32.25 20.33
N ASN A 133 -37.10 -31.50 19.53
CA ASN A 133 -36.49 -30.62 18.53
C ASN A 133 -35.86 -29.40 19.21
N ARG A 134 -34.78 -28.90 18.62
CA ARG A 134 -34.08 -27.68 19.06
C ARG A 134 -34.99 -26.46 18.85
N ILE A 135 -35.03 -25.59 19.85
CA ILE A 135 -35.70 -24.30 19.82
C ILE A 135 -34.66 -23.23 20.10
N ASP A 136 -34.51 -22.30 19.17
CA ASP A 136 -33.64 -21.14 19.32
C ASP A 136 -34.39 -20.00 20.00
N VAL A 137 -33.76 -19.39 21.01
CA VAL A 137 -34.36 -18.30 21.78
C VAL A 137 -34.15 -17.00 21.03
N VAL A 138 -35.22 -16.48 20.44
CA VAL A 138 -35.21 -15.17 19.79
C VAL A 138 -35.37 -14.06 20.85
N PRO A 139 -34.59 -12.96 20.79
CA PRO A 139 -34.79 -11.83 21.69
C PRO A 139 -36.24 -11.35 21.71
N ASN A 140 -36.75 -11.07 22.91
CA ASN A 140 -38.13 -10.63 23.17
C ASN A 140 -39.25 -11.62 22.79
N SER A 141 -38.91 -12.84 22.38
CA SER A 141 -39.90 -13.93 22.27
C SER A 141 -40.44 -14.36 23.63
N ASP A 142 -41.54 -15.11 23.64
CA ASP A 142 -42.13 -15.62 24.88
C ASP A 142 -41.17 -16.57 25.62
N SER A 143 -40.37 -17.35 24.91
CA SER A 143 -39.30 -18.17 25.50
C SER A 143 -38.23 -17.31 26.18
N HIS A 144 -37.83 -16.18 25.56
CA HIS A 144 -36.87 -15.27 26.17
C HIS A 144 -37.43 -14.64 27.46
N LYS A 145 -38.70 -14.22 27.45
CA LYS A 145 -39.37 -13.68 28.63
C LYS A 145 -39.47 -14.71 29.75
N ALA A 146 -39.88 -15.95 29.42
CA ALA A 146 -39.98 -17.02 30.40
C ALA A 146 -38.63 -17.33 31.07
N ILE A 147 -37.52 -17.23 30.35
CA ILE A 147 -36.17 -17.38 30.93
C ILE A 147 -35.87 -16.23 31.91
N ILE A 148 -36.18 -14.98 31.55
CA ILE A 148 -35.99 -13.82 32.42
C ILE A 148 -36.84 -13.95 33.68
N ASP A 149 -38.14 -14.24 33.53
CA ASP A 149 -39.08 -14.41 34.64
C ASP A 149 -38.61 -15.52 35.59
N TYR A 150 -38.13 -16.64 35.03
CA TYR A 150 -37.59 -17.74 35.82
C TYR A 150 -36.35 -17.32 36.63
N MET A 151 -35.42 -16.58 36.02
CA MET A 151 -34.23 -16.08 36.71
C MET A 151 -34.62 -15.11 37.85
N GLU A 152 -35.59 -14.24 37.63
CA GLU A 152 -36.10 -13.31 38.65
C GLU A 152 -36.76 -14.05 39.82
N GLU A 153 -37.66 -14.99 39.54
CA GLU A 153 -38.38 -15.79 40.56
C GLU A 153 -37.42 -16.57 41.46
N HIS A 154 -36.38 -17.15 40.87
CA HIS A 154 -35.38 -17.95 41.57
C HIS A 154 -34.26 -17.10 42.18
N ARG A 155 -34.41 -15.76 42.14
CA ARG A 155 -33.45 -14.78 42.68
C ARG A 155 -32.04 -14.98 42.11
N TRP A 156 -31.92 -15.39 40.85
CA TRP A 156 -30.63 -15.36 40.16
C TRP A 156 -30.18 -13.92 40.00
N GLY A 157 -28.93 -13.65 40.37
CA GLY A 157 -28.41 -12.30 40.39
C GLY A 157 -26.89 -12.31 40.46
N HIS A 158 -26.29 -11.13 40.31
CA HIS A 158 -24.84 -10.99 40.42
C HIS A 158 -24.37 -11.48 41.79
N ALA A 159 -23.16 -12.06 41.84
CA ALA A 159 -22.56 -12.53 43.09
C ALA A 159 -22.53 -11.43 44.17
N SER A 160 -22.21 -10.19 43.77
CA SER A 160 -22.18 -9.02 44.65
C SER A 160 -23.55 -8.63 45.22
N CYS A 161 -24.66 -8.99 44.55
CA CYS A 161 -26.01 -8.73 45.04
C CYS A 161 -26.45 -9.74 46.12
N HIS A 162 -25.74 -10.87 46.24
CA HIS A 162 -26.02 -11.92 47.22
C HIS A 162 -25.08 -11.88 48.43
N GLU A 163 -24.02 -11.06 48.40
CA GLU A 163 -23.13 -10.80 49.53
C GLU A 163 -23.68 -9.66 50.40
N HIS A 164 -24.63 -9.97 51.27
CA HIS A 164 -25.12 -9.09 52.34
C HIS A 164 -25.19 -9.83 53.68
#